data_AF-A0A3D3M4W4-F1
#
_entry.id   AF-A0A3D3M4W4-F1
#
_cell.length_a   1.000
_cell.length_b   1.000
_cell.length_c   1.000
_cell.angle_alpha   90.00
_cell.angle_beta   90.00
_cell.angle_gamma   90.00
#
_symmetry.space_group_name_H-M   'P 1'
#
loop_
_entity.id
_entity.type
_entity.pdbx_description
1 polymer ?
#
loop_
_entity_poly.entity_id
_entity_poly.type
_entity_poly.pdbx_seq_one_letter_code
_entity_poly.pdbx_strand_id
1 'polypeptide(L)'
;MSSASLIKTPAERVRVNSVVFFTSTLLILCLTALLIAAPETAGRVLGQAQAWLSRSFGWYYMLVIGGYLLFVIAIAFSRYGKLKLGGKDDKPDFSYGAWAGMLFSSGIGISLLYFGASEPLDHY
;
A
#
# COMPACT_ATOMS: atom_id res chain seq x y z
N MET A 1 -8.35 44.28 3.66
CA MET A 1 -9.82 44.28 3.55
C MET A 1 -10.19 43.88 2.12
N SER A 2 -10.76 42.68 1.94
CA SER A 2 -11.46 42.12 0.75
C SER A 2 -11.32 40.60 0.87
N SER A 3 -12.13 39.90 1.67
CA SER A 3 -13.52 39.48 1.43
C SER A 3 -13.70 38.63 0.17
N ALA A 4 -14.31 37.45 0.39
CA ALA A 4 -14.68 36.39 -0.56
C ALA A 4 -13.53 35.41 -0.94
N SER A 5 -13.60 34.12 -0.64
CA SER A 5 -14.78 33.26 -0.63
C SER A 5 -14.69 32.21 0.49
N LEU A 6 -15.68 32.27 1.37
CA LEU A 6 -16.08 31.17 2.22
C LEU A 6 -16.57 30.03 1.32
N ILE A 7 -15.68 29.15 0.88
CA ILE A 7 -16.09 27.80 0.50
C ILE A 7 -16.42 27.10 1.81
N LYS A 8 -17.66 27.34 2.28
CA LYS A 8 -18.33 26.41 3.18
C LYS A 8 -18.58 25.17 2.34
N THR A 9 -17.59 24.30 2.25
CA THR A 9 -17.81 22.93 1.79
C THR A 9 -18.98 22.44 2.64
N PRO A 10 -20.15 22.11 2.05
CA PRO A 10 -21.20 21.49 2.85
C PRO A 10 -20.52 20.33 3.54
N ALA A 11 -20.70 20.19 4.86
CA ALA A 11 -20.13 19.07 5.60
C ALA A 11 -20.68 17.81 4.92
N GLU A 12 -19.91 17.25 3.99
CA GLU A 12 -20.27 16.05 3.29
C GLU A 12 -20.36 15.03 4.41
N ARG A 13 -21.58 14.54 4.66
CA ARG A 13 -21.75 13.51 5.68
C ARG A 13 -20.89 12.36 5.21
N VAL A 14 -19.77 12.14 5.89
CA VAL A 14 -18.92 10.97 5.68
C VAL A 14 -19.81 9.78 5.98
N ARG A 15 -20.37 9.20 4.93
CA ARG A 15 -21.27 8.05 5.01
C ARG A 15 -20.40 6.83 4.95
N VAL A 16 -20.31 6.14 6.08
CA VAL A 16 -19.71 4.81 6.11
C VAL A 16 -20.53 3.91 5.20
N ASN A 17 -19.89 3.27 4.23
CA ASN A 17 -20.51 2.20 3.50
C ASN A 17 -20.69 1.02 4.47
N SER A 18 -21.87 0.92 5.06
CA SER A 18 -22.16 -0.06 6.10
C SER A 18 -21.92 -1.48 5.63
N VAL A 19 -22.22 -1.80 4.36
CA VAL A 19 -21.98 -3.13 3.80
C VAL A 19 -20.49 -3.45 3.86
N VAL A 20 -19.65 -2.62 3.24
CA VAL A 20 -18.19 -2.86 3.19
C VAL A 20 -17.56 -2.87 4.59
N PHE A 21 -18.00 -1.96 5.47
CA PHE A 21 -17.48 -1.88 6.82
C PHE A 21 -17.81 -3.13 7.63
N PHE A 22 -19.09 -3.50 7.73
CA PHE A 22 -19.50 -4.64 8.54
C PHE A 22 -19.00 -5.97 7.97
N THR A 23 -18.99 -6.15 6.64
CA THR A 23 -18.47 -7.38 6.03
C THR A 23 -16.97 -7.53 6.29
N SER A 24 -16.19 -6.46 6.12
CA SER A 24 -14.73 -6.52 6.32
C SER A 24 -14.39 -6.73 7.79
N THR A 25 -15.04 -6.01 8.71
CA THR A 25 -14.83 -6.17 10.14
C THR A 25 -15.20 -7.57 10.62
N LEU A 26 -16.36 -8.09 10.20
CA LEU A 26 -16.79 -9.44 10.58
C LEU A 26 -15.81 -10.51 10.07
N LEU A 27 -15.36 -10.37 8.82
CA LEU A 27 -14.41 -11.32 8.22
C LEU A 27 -13.06 -11.29 8.94
N ILE A 28 -12.52 -10.11 9.23
CA ILE A 28 -11.23 -9.96 9.93
C ILE A 28 -11.33 -10.52 11.36
N LEU A 29 -12.41 -10.21 12.09
CA LEU A 29 -12.60 -10.71 13.46
C LEU A 29 -12.78 -12.22 13.48
N CYS A 30 -13.58 -12.77 12.57
CA CYS A 30 -13.79 -14.22 12.47
C CYS A 30 -12.48 -14.94 12.13
N LEU A 31 -11.75 -14.46 11.13
CA LEU A 31 -10.47 -15.05 10.74
C LEU A 31 -9.45 -14.98 11.89
N THR A 32 -9.32 -13.82 12.54
CA THR A 32 -8.43 -13.65 13.69
C THR A 32 -8.80 -14.58 14.85
N ALA A 33 -10.09 -14.70 15.18
CA ALA A 33 -10.56 -15.58 16.24
C ALA A 33 -10.23 -17.05 15.94
N LEU A 34 -10.39 -17.50 14.68
CA LEU A 34 -10.03 -18.86 14.26
C LEU A 34 -8.52 -19.12 14.35
N LEU A 35 -7.70 -18.14 13.93
CA LEU A 35 -6.24 -18.23 14.01
C LEU A 35 -5.75 -18.34 15.46
N ILE A 36 -6.37 -17.60 16.39
CA ILE A 36 -6.02 -17.63 17.82
C ILE A 36 -6.51 -18.92 18.48
N ALA A 37 -7.68 -19.45 18.10
CA ALA A 37 -8.25 -20.65 18.69
C ALA A 37 -7.46 -21.93 18.35
N ALA A 38 -6.80 -22.00 17.18
CA ALA A 38 -6.05 -23.17 16.72
C ALA A 38 -4.74 -22.80 16.00
N PRO A 39 -3.73 -22.27 16.71
CA PRO A 39 -2.53 -21.69 16.11
C PRO A 39 -1.68 -22.73 15.35
N GLU A 40 -1.53 -23.94 15.89
CA GLU A 40 -0.74 -25.02 15.26
C GLU A 40 -1.34 -25.46 13.92
N THR A 41 -2.66 -25.65 13.87
CA THR A 41 -3.36 -26.01 12.65
C THR A 41 -3.34 -24.86 11.65
N ALA A 42 -3.55 -23.63 12.11
CA ALA A 42 -3.45 -22.43 11.26
C ALA A 42 -2.06 -22.31 10.63
N GLY A 43 -0.99 -22.46 11.42
CA GLY A 43 0.39 -22.44 10.91
C GLY A 43 0.65 -23.50 9.85
N ARG A 44 0.18 -24.74 10.06
CA ARG A 44 0.30 -25.81 9.06
C ARG A 44 -0.45 -25.48 7.77
N VAL A 45 -1.70 -25.05 7.85
CA VAL A 45 -2.54 -24.75 6.68
C VAL A 45 -1.99 -23.54 5.92
N LEU A 46 -1.64 -22.46 6.61
CA LEU A 46 -1.07 -21.26 6.00
C LEU A 46 0.30 -21.55 5.36
N GLY A 47 1.14 -22.35 6.02
CA GLY A 47 2.43 -22.77 5.47
C GLY A 47 2.28 -23.61 4.20
N GLN A 48 1.32 -24.55 4.17
CA GLN A 48 1.01 -25.33 2.97
C GLN A 48 0.49 -24.43 1.83
N ALA A 49 -0.41 -23.50 2.15
CA ALA A 49 -0.94 -22.54 1.19
C ALA A 49 0.16 -21.64 0.62
N GLN A 50 1.05 -21.12 1.48
CA GLN A 50 2.22 -20.32 1.08
C GLN A 50 3.14 -21.13 0.17
N ALA A 51 3.51 -22.36 0.54
CA ALA A 51 4.39 -23.20 -0.26
C ALA A 51 3.78 -23.51 -1.64
N TRP A 52 2.48 -23.79 -1.68
CA TRP A 52 1.75 -24.02 -2.93
C TRP A 52 1.70 -22.76 -3.81
N LEU A 53 1.42 -21.60 -3.21
CA LEU A 53 1.38 -20.31 -3.90
C LEU A 53 2.76 -19.96 -4.47
N SER A 54 3.82 -20.06 -3.67
CA SER A 54 5.20 -19.80 -4.12
C SER A 54 5.63 -20.74 -5.24
N ARG A 55 5.26 -22.03 -5.19
CA ARG A 55 5.61 -23.00 -6.24
C ARG A 55 4.84 -22.74 -7.55
N SER A 56 3.55 -22.42 -7.46
CA SER A 56 2.68 -22.31 -8.65
C SER A 56 2.70 -20.92 -9.27
N PHE A 57 2.74 -19.87 -8.44
CA PHE A 57 2.64 -18.46 -8.84
C PHE A 57 3.93 -17.66 -8.63
N GLY A 58 5.01 -18.26 -8.11
CA GLY A 58 6.27 -17.54 -7.87
C GLY A 58 6.87 -16.92 -9.13
N TRP A 59 6.85 -17.64 -10.26
CA TRP A 59 7.35 -17.11 -11.55
C TRP A 59 6.51 -15.93 -12.04
N TYR A 60 5.17 -16.03 -11.89
CA TYR A 60 4.24 -14.96 -12.27
C TYR A 60 4.45 -13.74 -11.38
N TYR A 61 4.63 -13.93 -10.08
CA TYR A 61 4.91 -12.86 -9.13
C TYR A 61 6.19 -12.09 -9.50
N MET A 62 7.28 -12.79 -9.84
CA MET A 62 8.53 -12.16 -10.27
C MET A 62 8.37 -11.36 -11.58
N LEU A 63 7.64 -11.91 -12.56
CA LEU A 63 7.34 -11.20 -13.81
C LEU A 63 6.48 -9.97 -13.59
N VAL A 64 5.48 -10.03 -12.71
CA VAL A 64 4.61 -8.89 -12.40
C VAL A 64 5.40 -7.77 -11.72
N ILE A 65 6.24 -8.09 -10.73
CA ILE A 65 7.08 -7.07 -10.07
C ILE A 65 8.05 -6.43 -11.07
N GLY A 66 8.77 -7.25 -11.83
CA GLY A 66 9.68 -6.74 -12.87
C GLY A 66 8.93 -5.92 -13.92
N GLY A 67 7.74 -6.36 -14.32
CA GLY A 67 6.86 -5.67 -15.26
C GLY A 67 6.38 -4.32 -14.74
N TYR A 68 5.97 -4.22 -13.47
CA TYR A 68 5.60 -2.94 -12.87
C TYR A 68 6.78 -1.99 -12.76
N LEU A 69 7.97 -2.48 -12.41
CA LEU A 69 9.17 -1.66 -12.39
C LEU A 69 9.49 -1.09 -13.78
N LEU A 70 9.49 -1.95 -14.81
CA LEU A 70 9.68 -1.51 -16.19
C LEU A 70 8.61 -0.53 -16.64
N PHE A 71 7.35 -0.76 -16.27
CA PHE A 71 6.23 0.11 -16.58
C PHE A 71 6.39 1.50 -15.97
N VAL A 72 6.75 1.59 -14.69
CA VAL A 72 6.97 2.88 -14.01
C VAL A 72 8.17 3.62 -14.61
N ILE A 73 9.26 2.91 -14.90
CA ILE A 73 10.44 3.49 -15.57
C ILE A 73 10.04 4.00 -16.97
N ALA A 74 9.31 3.20 -17.74
CA ALA A 74 8.85 3.59 -19.07
C ALA A 74 7.98 4.85 -19.00
N ILE A 75 7.05 4.94 -18.03
CA ILE A 75 6.25 6.15 -17.82
C ILE A 75 7.15 7.36 -17.49
N ALA A 76 8.11 7.19 -16.57
CA ALA A 76 9.00 8.27 -16.13
C ALA A 76 9.81 8.87 -17.29
N PHE A 77 10.28 8.06 -18.22
CA PHE A 77 11.03 8.52 -19.41
C PHE A 77 10.13 8.90 -20.60
N SER A 78 8.85 8.51 -20.59
CA SER A 78 7.90 8.86 -21.64
C SER A 78 7.42 10.32 -21.56
N ARG A 79 6.68 10.75 -22.58
CA ARG A 79 5.93 12.02 -22.57
C ARG A 79 4.97 12.16 -21.38
N TYR A 80 4.50 11.05 -20.83
CA TYR A 80 3.56 11.04 -19.71
C TYR A 80 4.23 11.41 -18.37
N GLY A 81 5.55 11.20 -18.22
CA GLY A 81 6.28 11.63 -17.02
C GLY A 81 6.34 13.16 -16.85
N LYS A 82 6.15 13.91 -17.94
CA LYS A 82 6.06 15.39 -17.92
C LYS A 82 4.65 15.90 -17.63
N LEU A 83 3.67 15.00 -17.56
CA LEU A 83 2.29 15.39 -17.31
C LEU A 83 2.12 15.74 -15.83
N LYS A 84 1.72 16.97 -15.58
CA LYS A 84 1.41 17.45 -14.23
C LYS A 84 0.08 16.86 -13.77
N LEU A 85 0.09 16.25 -12.58
CA LEU A 85 -1.10 15.73 -11.91
C LEU A 85 -1.82 16.87 -11.18
N GLY A 86 -2.63 17.63 -11.90
CA GLY A 86 -3.38 18.78 -11.37
C GLY A 86 -3.82 19.74 -12.49
N GLY A 87 -4.42 20.86 -12.11
CA GLY A 87 -4.71 21.96 -13.02
C GLY A 87 -3.43 22.54 -13.63
N LYS A 88 -3.53 23.19 -14.79
CA LYS A 88 -2.37 23.78 -15.48
C LYS A 88 -1.64 24.82 -14.61
N ASP A 89 -2.40 25.57 -13.81
CA ASP A 89 -1.89 26.68 -13.00
C ASP A 89 -1.60 26.31 -11.53
N ASP A 90 -1.89 25.07 -11.12
CA ASP A 90 -1.67 24.64 -9.73
C ASP A 90 -0.17 24.68 -9.35
N LYS A 91 0.15 24.92 -8.09
CA LYS A 91 1.54 24.82 -7.62
C LYS A 91 1.65 23.61 -6.70
N PRO A 92 2.83 22.99 -6.57
CA PRO A 92 3.02 21.94 -5.58
C PRO A 92 2.66 22.45 -4.18
N ASP A 93 1.79 21.75 -3.48
CA ASP A 93 1.38 22.10 -2.11
C ASP A 93 2.52 21.95 -1.10
N PHE A 94 3.50 21.10 -1.42
CA PHE A 94 4.64 20.79 -0.58
C PHE A 94 5.96 21.08 -1.31
N SER A 95 6.98 21.50 -0.54
CA SER A 95 8.34 21.62 -1.07
C SER A 95 8.89 20.24 -1.44
N TYR A 96 9.84 20.18 -2.37
CA TYR A 96 10.44 18.91 -2.80
C TYR A 96 11.01 18.09 -1.63
N GLY A 97 11.66 18.74 -0.65
CA GLY A 97 12.18 18.06 0.53
C GLY A 97 11.08 17.48 1.43
N ALA A 98 10.01 18.25 1.68
CA ALA A 98 8.87 17.77 2.44
C ALA A 98 8.15 16.62 1.72
N TRP A 99 7.97 16.72 0.40
CA TRP A 99 7.40 15.66 -0.43
C TRP A 99 8.22 14.38 -0.41
N ALA A 100 9.54 14.47 -0.57
CA ALA A 100 10.42 13.31 -0.50
C ALA A 100 10.37 12.66 0.89
N GLY A 101 10.34 13.47 1.96
CA GLY A 101 10.15 12.99 3.33
C GLY A 101 8.84 12.24 3.54
N MET A 102 7.73 12.73 2.96
CA MET A 102 6.44 12.04 3.02
C MET A 102 6.48 10.69 2.30
N LEU A 103 7.09 10.61 1.11
CA LEU A 103 7.25 9.35 0.39
C LEU A 103 8.08 8.35 1.19
N PHE A 104 9.20 8.79 1.75
CA PHE A 104 10.04 7.95 2.60
C PHE A 104 9.27 7.45 3.83
N SER A 105 8.56 8.33 4.54
CA SER A 105 7.76 7.94 5.71
C SER A 105 6.60 7.01 5.36
N SER A 106 6.01 7.12 4.17
CA SER A 106 4.92 6.24 3.74
C SER A 106 5.41 4.84 3.33
N GLY A 107 6.65 4.73 2.86
CA GLY A 107 7.20 3.49 2.31
C GLY A 107 8.11 2.70 3.26
N ILE A 108 8.80 3.39 4.18
CA ILE A 108 9.75 2.77 5.10
C ILE A 108 8.98 2.27 6.34
N GLY A 109 8.52 1.03 6.27
CA GLY A 109 7.76 0.38 7.33
C GLY A 109 8.61 -0.41 8.34
N ILE A 110 7.94 -1.04 9.30
CA ILE A 110 8.53 -1.98 10.28
C ILE A 110 9.29 -3.14 9.62
N SER A 111 8.92 -3.50 8.38
CA SER A 111 9.56 -4.56 7.62
C SER A 111 11.05 -4.32 7.40
N LEU A 112 11.50 -3.09 7.17
CA LEU A 112 12.93 -2.78 6.97
C LEU A 112 13.75 -2.94 8.25
N LEU A 113 13.17 -2.61 9.41
CA LEU A 113 13.84 -2.79 10.70
C LEU A 113 13.97 -4.28 11.07
N TYR A 114 12.94 -5.07 10.79
CA TYR A 114 12.96 -6.50 11.04
C TYR A 114 13.86 -7.24 10.03
N PHE A 115 13.56 -7.13 8.74
CA PHE A 115 14.29 -7.86 7.70
C PHE A 115 15.68 -7.28 7.45
N GLY A 116 15.92 -5.99 7.65
CA GLY A 116 17.26 -5.42 7.52
C GLY A 116 18.26 -5.97 8.54
N ALA A 117 17.78 -6.44 9.71
CA ALA A 117 18.60 -7.12 10.70
C ALA A 117 18.62 -8.65 10.50
N SER A 118 17.47 -9.25 10.15
CA SER A 118 17.36 -10.71 10.03
C SER A 118 17.95 -11.26 8.73
N GLU A 119 17.77 -10.57 7.60
CA GLU A 119 18.18 -11.05 6.28
C GLU A 119 19.69 -11.30 6.17
N PRO A 120 20.59 -10.44 6.69
CA PRO A 120 22.02 -10.75 6.71
C PRO A 120 22.31 -12.01 7.52
N LEU A 121 21.73 -12.14 8.72
CA LEU A 121 21.94 -13.28 9.61
C LEU A 121 21.47 -14.61 8.99
N ASP A 122 20.40 -14.57 8.19
CA ASP A 122 19.86 -15.75 7.51
C ASP A 122 20.65 -16.14 6.23
N HIS A 123 21.47 -15.23 5.68
CA HIS A 123 22.23 -15.43 4.43
C HIS A 123 23.77 -15.44 4.59
N TYR A 124 24.29 -15.35 5.81
CA TYR A 124 25.71 -15.62 6.12
C TYR A 124 25.96 -17.13 6.25
#